data_AF-A0A944V2H1-F1
#
_entry.id   AF-A0A944V2H1-F1
#
_cell.length_a   1.000
_cell.length_b   1.000
_cell.length_c   1.000
_cell.angle_alpha   90.00
_cell.angle_beta   90.00
_cell.angle_gamma   90.00
#
_symmetry.space_group_name_H-M   'P 1'
#
loop_
_entity.id
_entity.type
_entity.pdbx_description
1 polymer ?
#
loop_
_entity_poly.entity_id
_entity_poly.type
_entity_poly.pdbx_seq_one_letter_code
_entity_poly.pdbx_strand_id
1 'polypeptide(L)'
;MKRNELIDWLFDNGEAIIRYRTATELADDKSEYNISSLRTDLMKTPKAHYWMKCLKDKRRLNYIHGSYDYCFENAMGKLIFMGIKAGFNKLEDSSKSYVKWLKESIETESEEFIENPIDFFYENLIASFLSASGFKDIEPVNTFIRERIEMIYDFTKDNNFSIFADKANYKGISSAFDDHPLIDPELYIDGKFKLPWVHDLLAFSAFYNEFPEKIDHIISYILNEKYQKFPEGYGIVMAGVKRYTVLGWNVWLPGYSGFDIDEFHKQNIIPRMILMKPFKVARESKWYKGCLKHLEQFKQKDGTYLFPKEYLKEKNNSYFITGSHMGLGENRRSKDGLALESTFWMLKLLEK
;
A
#
# COMPACT_ATOMS: atom_id res chain seq x y z
N MET A 1 16.14 -8.85 25.24
CA MET A 1 16.05 -9.92 24.25
C MET A 1 16.80 -9.53 23.00
N LYS A 2 17.56 -10.47 22.43
CA LYS A 2 18.16 -10.37 21.08
C LYS A 2 17.11 -10.68 20.01
N ARG A 3 17.45 -10.47 18.73
CA ARG A 3 16.52 -10.69 17.62
C ARG A 3 15.87 -12.08 17.63
N ASN A 4 16.66 -13.16 17.74
CA ASN A 4 16.12 -14.52 17.70
C ASN A 4 15.22 -14.81 18.91
N GLU A 5 15.61 -14.33 20.10
CA GLU A 5 14.77 -14.41 21.31
C GLU A 5 13.44 -13.65 21.13
N LEU A 6 13.41 -12.53 20.39
CA LEU A 6 12.17 -11.82 20.06
C LEU A 6 11.31 -12.56 19.02
N ILE A 7 11.93 -13.28 18.07
CA ILE A 7 11.20 -14.14 17.12
C ILE A 7 10.51 -15.26 17.90
N ASP A 8 11.25 -15.96 18.76
CA ASP A 8 10.70 -17.04 19.60
C ASP A 8 9.58 -16.50 20.50
N TRP A 9 9.81 -15.34 21.14
CA TRP A 9 8.80 -14.69 21.97
C TRP A 9 7.53 -14.34 21.19
N LEU A 10 7.63 -13.80 19.97
CA LEU A 10 6.47 -13.52 19.12
C LEU A 10 5.72 -14.80 18.73
N PHE A 11 6.46 -15.87 18.44
CA PHE A 11 5.87 -17.15 18.07
C PHE A 11 5.13 -17.81 19.25
N ASP A 12 5.70 -17.74 20.45
CA ASP A 12 5.10 -18.35 21.64
C ASP A 12 3.90 -17.56 22.15
N ASN A 13 3.95 -16.23 22.09
CA ASN A 13 2.98 -15.35 22.74
C ASN A 13 1.96 -14.72 21.77
N GLY A 14 2.24 -14.69 20.47
CA GLY A 14 1.33 -14.12 19.48
C GLY A 14 0.14 -15.03 19.16
N GLU A 15 -0.94 -14.43 18.68
CA GLU A 15 -2.08 -15.13 18.09
C GLU A 15 -1.74 -15.68 16.69
N ALA A 16 -2.65 -16.47 16.11
CA ALA A 16 -2.39 -17.23 14.89
C ALA A 16 -1.83 -16.42 13.71
N ILE A 17 -2.21 -15.14 13.55
CA ILE A 17 -1.66 -14.26 12.50
C ILE A 17 -0.19 -13.93 12.79
N ILE A 18 0.15 -13.49 14.02
CA ILE A 18 1.53 -13.18 14.39
C ILE A 18 2.38 -14.45 14.32
N ARG A 19 1.90 -15.61 14.79
CA ARG A 19 2.64 -16.88 14.69
C ARG A 19 2.95 -17.26 13.25
N TYR A 20 1.94 -17.24 12.38
CA TYR A 20 2.10 -17.56 10.97
C TYR A 20 3.08 -16.63 10.28
N ARG A 21 2.93 -15.31 10.48
CA ARG A 21 3.83 -14.32 9.86
C ARG A 21 5.23 -14.36 10.47
N THR A 22 5.37 -14.64 11.76
CA THR A 22 6.69 -14.78 12.39
C THR A 22 7.45 -15.95 11.76
N ALA A 23 6.79 -17.10 11.60
CA ALA A 23 7.38 -18.29 10.98
C ALA A 23 7.71 -18.10 9.49
N THR A 24 6.90 -17.36 8.75
CA THR A 24 7.06 -17.22 7.28
C THR A 24 7.80 -15.97 6.83
N GLU A 25 7.91 -14.95 7.68
CA GLU A 25 8.42 -13.64 7.30
C GLU A 25 9.52 -13.07 8.21
N LEU A 26 9.80 -13.69 9.35
CA LEU A 26 10.82 -13.20 10.29
C LEU A 26 11.84 -14.26 10.70
N ALA A 27 11.48 -15.53 10.72
CA ALA A 27 12.38 -16.62 11.04
C ALA A 27 13.35 -16.94 9.90
N ASP A 28 14.50 -17.51 10.24
CA ASP A 28 15.48 -17.98 9.26
C ASP A 28 14.96 -19.27 8.58
N ASP A 29 15.38 -19.50 7.32
CA ASP A 29 14.99 -20.68 6.51
C ASP A 29 15.31 -22.05 7.15
N LYS A 30 16.11 -22.07 8.21
CA LYS A 30 16.50 -23.28 8.95
C LYS A 30 15.50 -23.70 10.02
N SER A 31 14.50 -22.88 10.32
CA SER A 31 13.52 -23.18 11.37
C SER A 31 12.47 -24.17 10.89
N GLU A 32 12.29 -25.26 11.64
CA GLU A 32 11.32 -26.33 11.32
C GLU A 32 9.90 -25.99 11.81
N TYR A 33 9.29 -24.93 11.27
CA TYR A 33 7.88 -24.64 11.55
C TYR A 33 6.94 -25.46 10.67
N ASN A 34 5.86 -26.00 11.24
CA ASN A 34 4.79 -26.61 10.45
C ASN A 34 3.90 -25.53 9.81
N ILE A 35 4.36 -24.98 8.69
CA ILE A 35 3.68 -23.88 7.96
C ILE A 35 2.25 -24.27 7.54
N SER A 36 2.01 -25.53 7.18
CA SER A 36 0.67 -26.00 6.80
C SER A 36 -0.32 -25.94 7.97
N SER A 37 0.12 -26.33 9.17
CA SER A 37 -0.69 -26.20 10.40
C SER A 37 -0.96 -24.73 10.72
N LEU A 38 0.09 -23.89 10.74
CA LEU A 38 -0.03 -22.45 11.03
C LEU A 38 -0.98 -21.75 10.05
N ARG A 39 -0.90 -22.11 8.77
CA ARG A 39 -1.80 -21.61 7.73
C ARG A 39 -3.26 -22.04 7.97
N THR A 40 -3.47 -23.28 8.41
CA THR A 40 -4.79 -23.79 8.77
C THR A 40 -5.36 -23.01 9.97
N ASP A 41 -4.54 -22.74 10.98
CA ASP A 41 -4.96 -22.03 12.18
C ASP A 41 -5.25 -20.54 11.91
N LEU A 42 -4.43 -19.88 11.09
CA LEU A 42 -4.70 -18.54 10.57
C LEU A 42 -6.08 -18.47 9.91
N MET A 43 -6.40 -19.42 9.03
CA MET A 43 -7.68 -19.44 8.32
C MET A 43 -8.87 -19.76 9.21
N LYS A 44 -8.67 -20.36 10.39
CA LYS A 44 -9.73 -20.59 11.38
C LYS A 44 -10.09 -19.31 12.15
N THR A 45 -9.23 -18.29 12.17
CA THR A 45 -9.48 -17.08 12.96
C THR A 45 -10.74 -16.33 12.49
N PRO A 46 -11.50 -15.71 13.41
CA PRO A 46 -12.64 -14.88 13.03
C PRO A 46 -12.25 -13.72 12.10
N LYS A 47 -11.05 -13.15 12.27
CA LYS A 47 -10.56 -12.05 11.43
C LYS A 47 -10.29 -12.51 9.99
N ALA A 48 -9.64 -13.66 9.78
CA ALA A 48 -9.39 -14.15 8.42
C ALA A 48 -10.70 -14.44 7.69
N HIS A 49 -11.66 -15.07 8.38
CA HIS A 49 -13.00 -15.30 7.83
C HIS A 49 -13.74 -14.00 7.48
N TYR A 50 -13.67 -13.00 8.35
CA TYR A 50 -14.29 -11.70 8.12
C TYR A 50 -13.74 -11.02 6.86
N TRP A 51 -12.41 -10.87 6.76
CA TRP A 51 -11.80 -10.18 5.63
C TRP A 51 -11.93 -10.94 4.32
N MET A 52 -11.89 -12.28 4.35
CA MET A 52 -12.18 -13.09 3.17
C MET A 52 -13.62 -12.88 2.68
N LYS A 53 -14.59 -12.74 3.60
CA LYS A 53 -15.99 -12.43 3.26
C LYS A 53 -16.16 -11.02 2.69
N CYS A 54 -15.27 -10.09 3.03
CA CYS A 54 -15.29 -8.72 2.52
C CYS A 54 -14.86 -8.62 1.07
N LEU A 55 -14.06 -9.55 0.54
CA LEU A 55 -13.80 -9.63 -0.90
C LEU A 55 -15.09 -9.99 -1.64
N LYS A 56 -15.69 -8.99 -2.29
CA LYS A 56 -16.93 -9.13 -3.06
C LYS A 56 -16.62 -9.15 -4.55
N ASP A 57 -17.14 -10.16 -5.22
CA ASP A 57 -17.15 -10.23 -6.68
C ASP A 57 -18.15 -9.22 -7.29
N LYS A 58 -17.81 -7.92 -7.23
CA LYS A 58 -18.62 -6.82 -7.77
C LYS A 58 -17.77 -5.76 -8.46
N ARG A 59 -17.98 -5.60 -9.78
CA ARG A 59 -17.36 -4.59 -10.63
C ARG A 59 -18.11 -3.25 -10.54
N ARG A 60 -18.07 -2.62 -9.37
CA ARG A 60 -18.62 -1.27 -9.16
C ARG A 60 -17.63 -0.47 -8.34
N LEU A 61 -17.51 0.83 -8.63
CA LEU A 61 -16.46 1.69 -8.05
C LEU A 61 -16.42 1.64 -6.53
N ASN A 62 -17.60 1.70 -5.90
CA ASN A 62 -17.77 1.64 -4.45
C ASN A 62 -17.45 0.26 -3.81
N TYR A 63 -17.14 -0.75 -4.61
CA TYR A 63 -16.64 -2.06 -4.17
C TYR A 63 -15.15 -2.25 -4.47
N ILE A 64 -14.52 -1.36 -5.24
CA ILE A 64 -13.08 -1.40 -5.52
C ILE A 64 -12.35 -0.47 -4.55
N HIS A 65 -12.80 0.78 -4.50
CA HIS A 65 -12.19 1.86 -3.74
C HIS A 65 -13.24 2.59 -2.89
N GLY A 66 -12.87 2.90 -1.66
CA GLY A 66 -13.75 3.59 -0.72
C GLY A 66 -13.35 3.25 0.71
N SER A 67 -14.04 3.87 1.67
CA SER A 67 -13.73 3.63 3.08
C SER A 67 -14.26 2.28 3.58
N TYR A 68 -15.31 1.70 3.02
CA TYR A 68 -15.91 0.48 3.56
C TYR A 68 -14.98 -0.73 3.54
N ASP A 69 -15.07 -1.60 4.54
CA ASP A 69 -14.22 -2.81 4.64
C ASP A 69 -14.42 -3.79 3.47
N TYR A 70 -15.60 -3.77 2.83
CA TYR A 70 -15.87 -4.60 1.64
C TYR A 70 -15.30 -4.04 0.34
N CYS A 71 -14.68 -2.85 0.37
CA CYS A 71 -13.94 -2.36 -0.78
C CYS A 71 -12.70 -3.23 -0.97
N PHE A 72 -12.41 -3.60 -2.22
CA PHE A 72 -11.29 -4.47 -2.58
C PHE A 72 -9.97 -3.96 -2.00
N GLU A 73 -9.66 -2.67 -2.09
CA GLU A 73 -8.47 -2.06 -1.49
C GLU A 73 -8.29 -2.43 -0.01
N ASN A 74 -9.38 -2.31 0.76
CA ASN A 74 -9.33 -2.51 2.20
C ASN A 74 -9.25 -3.99 2.55
N ALA A 75 -10.09 -4.80 1.90
CA ALA A 75 -10.11 -6.23 2.14
C ALA A 75 -8.82 -6.91 1.70
N MET A 76 -8.36 -6.66 0.47
CA MET A 76 -7.15 -7.25 -0.08
C MET A 76 -5.91 -6.73 0.65
N GLY A 77 -5.81 -5.42 0.91
CA GLY A 77 -4.70 -4.86 1.66
C GLY A 77 -4.57 -5.47 3.06
N LYS A 78 -5.70 -5.64 3.75
CA LYS A 78 -5.70 -6.30 5.06
C LYS A 78 -5.29 -7.76 4.99
N LEU A 79 -5.78 -8.53 4.02
CA LEU A 79 -5.39 -9.92 3.82
C LEU A 79 -3.87 -10.05 3.59
N ILE A 80 -3.29 -9.16 2.79
CA ILE A 80 -1.83 -9.08 2.59
C ILE A 80 -1.11 -8.82 3.92
N PHE A 81 -1.57 -7.87 4.75
CA PHE A 81 -0.98 -7.60 6.07
C PHE A 81 -1.21 -8.73 7.09
N MET A 82 -2.13 -9.64 6.84
CA MET A 82 -2.28 -10.87 7.61
C MET A 82 -1.41 -12.03 7.10
N GLY A 83 -0.66 -11.82 6.01
CA GLY A 83 0.14 -12.85 5.35
C GLY A 83 -0.68 -13.76 4.42
N ILE A 84 -1.96 -13.47 4.19
CA ILE A 84 -2.83 -14.24 3.30
C ILE A 84 -2.58 -13.79 1.85
N LYS A 85 -1.94 -14.66 1.07
CA LYS A 85 -1.48 -14.41 -0.30
C LYS A 85 -1.83 -15.58 -1.23
N ALA A 86 -1.36 -15.55 -2.47
CA ALA A 86 -1.43 -16.65 -3.42
C ALA A 86 -0.93 -17.96 -2.77
N GLY A 87 -1.52 -19.08 -3.18
CA GLY A 87 -1.43 -20.35 -2.50
C GLY A 87 -2.63 -20.62 -1.59
N PHE A 88 -3.36 -19.60 -1.11
CA PHE A 88 -4.61 -19.76 -0.35
C PHE A 88 -5.81 -19.93 -1.29
N ASN A 89 -6.33 -21.16 -1.44
CA ASN A 89 -7.41 -21.47 -2.39
C ASN A 89 -8.60 -20.49 -2.35
N LYS A 90 -9.07 -20.11 -1.15
CA LYS A 90 -10.18 -19.13 -1.02
C LYS A 90 -9.83 -17.75 -1.58
N LEU A 91 -8.58 -17.30 -1.41
CA LEU A 91 -8.10 -16.04 -1.99
C LEU A 91 -7.99 -16.16 -3.51
N GLU A 92 -7.43 -17.27 -4.00
CA GLU A 92 -7.28 -17.54 -5.44
C GLU A 92 -8.64 -17.52 -6.14
N ASP A 93 -9.62 -18.24 -5.58
CA ASP A 93 -10.99 -18.25 -6.11
C ASP A 93 -11.62 -16.85 -6.12
N SER A 94 -11.43 -16.08 -5.05
CA SER A 94 -11.95 -14.71 -4.94
C SER A 94 -11.23 -13.73 -5.88
N SER A 95 -10.00 -14.03 -6.29
CA SER A 95 -9.17 -13.16 -7.14
C SER A 95 -9.48 -13.31 -8.64
N LYS A 96 -10.08 -14.44 -9.05
CA LYS A 96 -10.37 -14.77 -10.46
C LYS A 96 -11.19 -13.70 -11.16
N SER A 97 -12.19 -13.11 -10.49
CA SER A 97 -13.04 -12.11 -11.14
C SER A 97 -12.32 -10.78 -11.36
N TYR A 98 -11.48 -10.35 -10.42
CA TYR A 98 -10.66 -9.15 -10.59
C TYR A 98 -9.62 -9.33 -11.71
N VAL A 99 -8.98 -10.50 -11.79
CA VAL A 99 -8.09 -10.86 -12.91
C VAL A 99 -8.84 -10.80 -14.24
N LYS A 100 -10.05 -11.37 -14.29
CA LYS A 100 -10.90 -11.33 -15.48
C LYS A 100 -11.26 -9.89 -15.87
N TRP A 101 -11.60 -9.03 -14.91
CA TRP A 101 -11.93 -7.63 -15.22
C TRP A 101 -10.74 -6.84 -15.73
N LEU A 102 -9.55 -7.07 -15.17
CA LEU A 102 -8.33 -6.43 -15.65
C LEU A 102 -8.05 -6.84 -17.10
N LYS A 103 -8.20 -8.13 -17.41
CA LYS A 103 -8.09 -8.64 -18.78
C LYS A 103 -9.10 -7.98 -19.73
N GLU A 104 -10.37 -7.94 -19.34
CA GLU A 104 -11.43 -7.32 -20.15
C GLU A 104 -11.15 -5.82 -20.38
N SER A 105 -10.63 -5.11 -19.39
CA SER A 105 -10.24 -3.70 -19.52
C SER A 105 -9.15 -3.52 -20.59
N ILE A 106 -8.05 -4.27 -20.48
CA ILE A 106 -6.93 -4.23 -21.43
C ILE A 106 -7.40 -4.56 -22.86
N GLU A 107 -8.30 -5.54 -23.02
CA GLU A 107 -8.85 -5.93 -24.32
C GLU A 107 -9.84 -4.92 -24.90
N THR A 108 -10.48 -4.09 -24.07
CA THR A 108 -11.52 -3.11 -24.49
C THR A 108 -10.94 -1.72 -24.82
N GLU A 109 -9.66 -1.45 -24.53
CA GLU A 109 -8.98 -0.19 -24.92
C GLU A 109 -8.96 0.08 -26.44
N SER A 110 -9.49 -0.81 -27.28
CA SER A 110 -9.42 -0.72 -28.74
C SER A 110 -10.48 0.17 -29.43
N GLU A 111 -11.63 0.50 -28.82
CA GLU A 111 -12.72 1.18 -29.57
C GLU A 111 -13.54 2.18 -28.69
N GLU A 112 -13.31 3.49 -28.90
CA GLU A 112 -14.28 4.60 -28.70
C GLU A 112 -14.61 5.17 -27.30
N PHE A 113 -13.86 4.91 -26.22
CA PHE A 113 -14.12 5.60 -24.94
C PHE A 113 -13.18 6.77 -24.68
N ILE A 114 -13.73 7.92 -24.27
CA ILE A 114 -12.97 9.01 -23.65
C ILE A 114 -12.35 8.44 -22.37
N GLU A 115 -11.08 8.05 -22.43
CA GLU A 115 -10.36 7.40 -21.34
C GLU A 115 -10.35 8.32 -20.10
N ASN A 116 -11.01 7.85 -19.04
CA ASN A 116 -11.22 8.58 -17.81
C ASN A 116 -10.12 8.17 -16.81
N PRO A 117 -9.32 9.12 -16.27
CA PRO A 117 -8.21 8.78 -15.36
C PRO A 117 -8.65 8.05 -14.08
N ILE A 118 -9.94 8.09 -13.76
CA ILE A 118 -10.53 7.35 -12.65
C ILE A 118 -10.64 5.85 -12.95
N ASP A 119 -10.93 5.46 -14.19
CA ASP A 119 -11.03 4.03 -14.55
C ASP A 119 -9.62 3.38 -14.54
N PHE A 120 -8.64 4.07 -15.12
CA PHE A 120 -7.22 3.69 -15.04
C PHE A 120 -6.71 3.57 -13.59
N PHE A 121 -7.15 4.46 -12.70
CA PHE A 121 -6.83 4.36 -11.27
C PHE A 121 -7.34 3.06 -10.64
N TYR A 122 -8.54 2.59 -10.99
CA TYR A 122 -9.09 1.35 -10.44
C TYR A 122 -8.39 0.10 -10.95
N GLU A 123 -8.03 0.09 -12.23
CA GLU A 123 -7.22 -0.98 -12.83
C GLU A 123 -5.86 -1.06 -12.16
N ASN A 124 -5.21 0.10 -11.99
CA ASN A 124 -3.94 0.18 -11.27
C ASN A 124 -4.05 -0.31 -9.83
N LEU A 125 -5.10 0.06 -9.12
CA LEU A 125 -5.36 -0.40 -7.76
C LEU A 125 -5.51 -1.93 -7.75
N ILE A 126 -6.32 -2.50 -8.63
CA ILE A 126 -6.52 -3.95 -8.73
C ILE A 126 -5.20 -4.67 -9.03
N ALA A 127 -4.49 -4.25 -10.06
CA ALA A 127 -3.23 -4.85 -10.49
C ALA A 127 -2.15 -4.75 -9.40
N SER A 128 -2.08 -3.62 -8.68
CA SER A 128 -1.13 -3.41 -7.59
C SER A 128 -1.35 -4.34 -6.41
N PHE A 129 -2.60 -4.54 -6.00
CA PHE A 129 -2.89 -5.48 -4.92
C PHE A 129 -2.78 -6.95 -5.35
N LEU A 130 -3.19 -7.30 -6.58
CA LEU A 130 -3.03 -8.66 -7.11
C LEU A 130 -1.56 -9.05 -7.21
N SER A 131 -0.71 -8.17 -7.74
CA SER A 131 0.74 -8.43 -7.81
C SER A 131 1.36 -8.61 -6.42
N ALA A 132 1.07 -7.72 -5.46
CA ALA A 132 1.59 -7.83 -4.09
C ALA A 132 1.03 -9.02 -3.29
N SER A 133 -0.14 -9.53 -3.67
CA SER A 133 -0.70 -10.78 -3.11
C SER A 133 -0.18 -12.03 -3.80
N GLY A 134 0.75 -11.94 -4.77
CA GLY A 134 1.42 -13.09 -5.37
C GLY A 134 0.86 -13.54 -6.72
N PHE A 135 -0.01 -12.75 -7.34
CA PHE A 135 -0.55 -13.01 -8.68
C PHE A 135 0.21 -12.28 -9.81
N LYS A 136 1.46 -11.88 -9.55
CA LYS A 136 2.24 -11.04 -10.49
C LYS A 136 2.53 -11.70 -11.84
N ASP A 137 2.57 -13.04 -11.90
CA ASP A 137 2.88 -13.80 -13.12
C ASP A 137 1.62 -14.13 -13.94
N ILE A 138 0.44 -13.71 -13.47
CA ILE A 138 -0.80 -13.81 -14.24
C ILE A 138 -0.78 -12.73 -15.32
N GLU A 139 -0.90 -13.13 -16.59
CA GLU A 139 -0.70 -12.29 -17.78
C GLU A 139 -1.32 -10.89 -17.70
N PRO A 140 -2.63 -10.68 -17.48
CA PRO A 140 -3.19 -9.33 -17.43
C PRO A 140 -2.62 -8.46 -16.29
N VAL A 141 -2.25 -9.07 -15.15
CA VAL A 141 -1.60 -8.35 -14.04
C VAL A 141 -0.18 -7.98 -14.42
N ASN A 142 0.55 -8.91 -15.05
CA ASN A 142 1.92 -8.71 -15.47
C ASN A 142 2.03 -7.59 -16.52
N THR A 143 1.22 -7.68 -17.57
CA THR A 143 1.18 -6.73 -18.69
C THR A 143 0.89 -5.32 -18.18
N PHE A 144 -0.20 -5.14 -17.42
CA PHE A 144 -0.57 -3.82 -16.88
C PHE A 144 0.52 -3.21 -16.01
N ILE A 145 1.10 -3.97 -15.07
CA ILE A 145 2.12 -3.44 -14.15
C ILE A 145 3.43 -3.09 -14.87
N ARG A 146 3.85 -3.88 -15.86
CA ARG A 146 5.03 -3.54 -16.67
C ARG A 146 4.85 -2.21 -17.38
N GLU A 147 3.74 -2.03 -18.06
CA GLU A 147 3.41 -0.77 -18.75
C GLU A 147 3.32 0.40 -17.77
N ARG A 148 2.72 0.18 -16.60
CA ARG A 148 2.65 1.16 -15.52
C ARG A 148 4.02 1.60 -15.02
N ILE A 149 4.96 0.67 -14.81
CA ILE A 149 6.33 0.97 -14.38
C ILE A 149 7.04 1.82 -15.45
N GLU A 150 6.94 1.44 -16.73
CA GLU A 150 7.54 2.19 -17.83
C GLU A 150 6.99 3.62 -17.89
N MET A 151 5.67 3.78 -17.81
CA MET A 151 4.99 5.07 -17.87
C MET A 151 5.46 6.02 -16.76
N ILE A 152 5.54 5.54 -15.52
CA ILE A 152 6.01 6.37 -14.40
C ILE A 152 7.52 6.64 -14.53
N TYR A 153 8.30 5.65 -14.94
CA TYR A 153 9.73 5.82 -15.15
C TYR A 153 10.02 6.89 -16.20
N ASP A 154 9.33 6.84 -17.35
CA ASP A 154 9.47 7.81 -18.42
C ASP A 154 9.11 9.22 -18.01
N PHE A 155 8.15 9.40 -17.10
CA PHE A 155 7.86 10.70 -16.52
C PHE A 155 8.93 11.14 -15.50
N THR A 156 9.37 10.24 -14.63
CA THR A 156 10.27 10.58 -13.51
C THR A 156 11.74 10.74 -13.91
N LYS A 157 12.18 10.20 -15.06
CA LYS A 157 13.56 10.32 -15.56
C LYS A 157 14.03 11.77 -15.71
N ASP A 158 13.11 12.67 -16.05
CA ASP A 158 13.41 14.09 -16.25
C ASP A 158 13.37 14.92 -14.95
N ASN A 159 13.02 14.30 -13.81
CA ASN A 159 12.82 14.99 -12.52
C ASN A 159 11.90 16.22 -12.62
N ASN A 160 10.84 16.11 -13.42
CA ASN A 160 9.87 17.18 -13.59
C ASN A 160 8.91 17.24 -12.39
N PHE A 161 9.01 18.29 -11.58
CA PHE A 161 8.10 18.55 -10.46
C PHE A 161 7.02 19.61 -10.77
N SER A 162 7.01 20.14 -11.98
CA SER A 162 6.02 21.12 -12.45
C SER A 162 4.80 20.38 -12.99
N ILE A 163 3.99 19.82 -12.08
CA ILE A 163 2.88 18.92 -12.42
C ILE A 163 1.50 19.59 -12.41
N PHE A 164 1.46 20.89 -12.14
CA PHE A 164 0.21 21.65 -12.01
C PHE A 164 0.08 22.67 -13.12
N ALA A 165 -1.11 22.74 -13.71
CA ALA A 165 -1.46 23.73 -14.70
C ALA A 165 -2.13 24.95 -14.05
N ASP A 166 -2.06 26.09 -14.72
CA ASP A 166 -2.79 27.29 -14.32
C ASP A 166 -4.30 27.10 -14.57
N LYS A 167 -5.09 27.07 -13.49
CA LYS A 167 -6.55 26.91 -13.54
C LYS A 167 -7.23 27.98 -14.38
N ALA A 168 -6.66 29.18 -14.54
CA ALA A 168 -7.25 30.27 -15.32
C ALA A 168 -7.44 29.90 -16.80
N ASN A 169 -6.65 28.95 -17.31
CA ASN A 169 -6.74 28.45 -18.68
C ASN A 169 -7.88 27.45 -18.89
N TYR A 170 -8.60 27.05 -17.83
CA TYR A 170 -9.58 25.98 -17.86
C TYR A 170 -10.97 26.48 -17.40
N LYS A 171 -12.01 26.06 -18.11
CA LYS A 171 -13.40 26.45 -17.83
C LYS A 171 -14.12 25.38 -17.03
N GLY A 172 -15.10 25.80 -16.22
CA GLY A 172 -16.03 24.90 -15.52
C GLY A 172 -15.49 24.30 -14.22
N ILE A 173 -14.37 24.77 -13.70
CA ILE A 173 -13.89 24.40 -12.37
C ILE A 173 -14.82 25.04 -11.34
N SER A 174 -15.39 24.23 -10.46
CA SER A 174 -16.24 24.69 -9.35
C SER A 174 -15.39 25.40 -8.29
N SER A 175 -15.96 26.42 -7.62
CA SER A 175 -15.31 27.08 -6.48
C SER A 175 -15.08 26.14 -5.30
N ALA A 176 -15.78 25.00 -5.25
CA ALA A 176 -15.49 23.92 -4.30
C ALA A 176 -14.07 23.34 -4.47
N PHE A 177 -13.38 23.62 -5.58
CA PHE A 177 -12.02 23.20 -5.85
C PHE A 177 -10.99 24.34 -5.83
N ASP A 178 -11.32 25.49 -5.24
CA ASP A 178 -10.41 26.65 -5.18
C ASP A 178 -9.09 26.31 -4.47
N ASP A 179 -9.16 25.48 -3.42
CA ASP A 179 -7.98 25.06 -2.65
C ASP A 179 -7.21 23.86 -3.26
N HIS A 180 -7.72 23.26 -4.35
CA HIS A 180 -7.09 22.11 -5.00
C HIS A 180 -6.39 22.52 -6.30
N PRO A 181 -5.07 22.29 -6.48
CA PRO A 181 -4.44 22.59 -7.76
C PRO A 181 -4.98 21.69 -8.88
N LEU A 182 -4.95 22.19 -10.11
CA LEU A 182 -5.26 21.39 -11.28
C LEU A 182 -4.00 20.66 -11.72
N ILE A 183 -4.07 19.34 -11.76
CA ILE A 183 -2.99 18.52 -12.33
C ILE A 183 -2.98 18.76 -13.84
N ASP A 184 -1.80 18.92 -14.41
CA ASP A 184 -1.63 19.18 -15.84
C ASP A 184 -2.25 18.03 -16.68
N PRO A 185 -3.25 18.30 -17.55
CA PRO A 185 -3.86 17.30 -18.42
C PRO A 185 -2.90 16.51 -19.30
N GLU A 186 -1.73 17.06 -19.63
CA GLU A 186 -0.68 16.36 -20.38
C GLU A 186 -0.11 15.13 -19.61
N LEU A 187 -0.36 15.09 -18.29
CA LEU A 187 0.03 13.99 -17.41
C LEU A 187 -0.98 12.84 -17.39
N TYR A 188 -2.11 12.96 -18.09
CA TYR A 188 -3.12 11.91 -18.19
C TYR A 188 -3.84 11.91 -19.54
N ILE A 189 -3.06 12.14 -20.61
CA ILE A 189 -3.51 11.91 -21.99
C ILE A 189 -4.05 10.48 -22.08
N ASP A 190 -5.20 10.35 -22.73
CA ASP A 190 -5.93 9.09 -22.82
C ASP A 190 -6.15 8.48 -21.42
N GLY A 191 -6.46 9.27 -20.40
CA GLY A 191 -6.69 8.77 -19.02
C GLY A 191 -5.47 8.13 -18.33
N LYS A 192 -4.36 7.91 -19.03
CA LYS A 192 -3.16 7.22 -18.55
C LYS A 192 -2.32 8.14 -17.66
N PHE A 193 -2.67 8.16 -16.39
CA PHE A 193 -2.13 9.09 -15.39
C PHE A 193 -0.67 8.78 -15.02
N LYS A 194 0.28 9.62 -15.41
CA LYS A 194 1.73 9.34 -15.36
C LYS A 194 2.39 9.46 -13.97
N LEU A 195 1.72 10.05 -12.98
CA LEU A 195 2.29 10.27 -11.64
C LEU A 195 2.13 9.03 -10.74
N PRO A 196 3.05 8.76 -9.81
CA PRO A 196 2.95 7.60 -8.92
C PRO A 196 1.85 7.76 -7.85
N TRP A 197 1.08 6.72 -7.61
CA TRP A 197 0.17 6.57 -6.48
C TRP A 197 0.80 5.71 -5.37
N VAL A 198 0.29 5.84 -4.14
CA VAL A 198 0.68 4.96 -3.03
C VAL A 198 0.55 3.48 -3.37
N HIS A 199 -0.48 3.11 -4.13
CA HIS A 199 -0.74 1.73 -4.54
C HIS A 199 0.40 1.18 -5.40
N ASP A 200 1.06 2.01 -6.20
CA ASP A 200 2.17 1.58 -7.05
C ASP A 200 3.33 1.00 -6.22
N LEU A 201 3.50 1.40 -4.95
CA LEU A 201 4.52 0.82 -4.06
C LEU A 201 4.30 -0.69 -3.83
N LEU A 202 3.05 -1.16 -3.84
CA LEU A 202 2.72 -2.59 -3.74
C LEU A 202 3.19 -3.32 -5.00
N ALA A 203 2.89 -2.79 -6.17
CA ALA A 203 3.31 -3.34 -7.45
C ALA A 203 4.84 -3.36 -7.57
N PHE A 204 5.49 -2.23 -7.28
CA PHE A 204 6.93 -2.10 -7.34
C PHE A 204 7.62 -3.12 -6.42
N SER A 205 7.08 -3.38 -5.23
CA SER A 205 7.62 -4.42 -4.35
C SER A 205 7.60 -5.81 -4.99
N ALA A 206 6.56 -6.15 -5.76
CA ALA A 206 6.42 -7.46 -6.40
C ALA A 206 7.34 -7.63 -7.62
N PHE A 207 7.65 -6.51 -8.29
CA PHE A 207 8.42 -6.45 -9.53
C PHE A 207 9.86 -5.92 -9.35
N TYR A 208 10.29 -5.62 -8.12
CA TYR A 208 11.58 -4.96 -7.87
C TYR A 208 12.78 -5.72 -8.45
N ASN A 209 12.79 -7.05 -8.33
CA ASN A 209 13.88 -7.88 -8.85
C ASN A 209 13.97 -7.87 -10.39
N GLU A 210 12.88 -7.52 -11.07
CA GLU A 210 12.81 -7.48 -12.54
C GLU A 210 13.17 -6.09 -13.09
N PHE A 211 12.86 -5.04 -12.34
CA PHE A 211 13.07 -3.65 -12.75
C PHE A 211 13.74 -2.78 -11.67
N PRO A 212 14.87 -3.21 -11.08
CA PRO A 212 15.43 -2.53 -9.91
C PRO A 212 15.83 -1.08 -10.22
N GLU A 213 16.44 -0.82 -11.37
CA GLU A 213 16.90 0.52 -11.76
C GLU A 213 15.76 1.51 -11.99
N LYS A 214 14.71 1.08 -12.72
CA LYS A 214 13.55 1.94 -13.01
C LYS A 214 12.77 2.25 -11.73
N ILE A 215 12.55 1.24 -10.91
CA ILE A 215 11.86 1.41 -9.63
C ILE A 215 12.69 2.28 -8.69
N ASP A 216 14.00 2.05 -8.55
CA ASP A 216 14.85 2.91 -7.70
C ASP A 216 14.84 4.37 -8.18
N HIS A 217 14.76 4.62 -9.49
CA HIS A 217 14.61 5.96 -10.02
C HIS A 217 13.28 6.61 -9.63
N ILE A 218 12.16 5.88 -9.79
CA ILE A 218 10.82 6.35 -9.37
C ILE A 218 10.79 6.63 -7.86
N ILE A 219 11.36 5.72 -7.05
CA ILE A 219 11.44 5.88 -5.60
C ILE A 219 12.32 7.08 -5.23
N SER A 220 13.40 7.35 -5.96
CA SER A 220 14.23 8.54 -5.76
C SER A 220 13.46 9.83 -6.06
N TYR A 221 12.64 9.83 -7.11
CA TYR A 221 11.74 10.95 -7.43
C TYR A 221 10.74 11.20 -6.30
N ILE A 222 10.12 10.15 -5.75
CA ILE A 222 9.22 10.24 -4.58
C ILE A 222 9.93 10.79 -3.34
N LEU A 223 11.17 10.35 -3.08
CA LEU A 223 11.96 10.80 -1.93
C LEU A 223 12.45 12.26 -2.04
N ASN A 224 12.31 12.88 -3.22
CA ASN A 224 12.76 14.24 -3.46
C ASN A 224 11.94 15.26 -2.65
N GLU A 225 12.61 16.26 -2.07
CA GLU A 225 11.98 17.31 -1.29
C GLU A 225 10.91 18.08 -2.10
N LYS A 226 11.14 18.28 -3.41
CA LYS A 226 10.18 18.96 -4.29
C LYS A 226 8.89 18.15 -4.44
N TYR A 227 8.98 16.83 -4.54
CA TYR A 227 7.82 15.94 -4.57
C TYR A 227 7.07 15.97 -3.24
N GLN A 228 7.80 15.90 -2.12
CA GLN A 228 7.19 15.90 -0.78
C GLN A 228 6.58 17.26 -0.38
N LYS A 229 6.78 18.31 -1.19
CA LYS A 229 6.09 19.61 -1.10
C LYS A 229 4.78 19.68 -1.87
N PHE A 230 4.42 18.67 -2.65
CA PHE A 230 3.09 18.60 -3.23
C PHE A 230 2.03 18.60 -2.12
N PRO A 231 0.83 19.14 -2.37
CA PRO A 231 -0.26 19.06 -1.42
C PRO A 231 -0.57 17.60 -1.06
N GLU A 232 -1.29 17.42 0.05
CA GLU A 232 -1.80 16.10 0.42
C GLU A 232 -2.93 15.71 -0.54
N GLY A 233 -2.73 14.60 -1.26
CA GLY A 233 -3.44 14.36 -2.52
C GLY A 233 -2.86 15.21 -3.66
N TYR A 234 -2.94 14.73 -4.91
CA TYR A 234 -2.35 15.49 -6.01
C TYR A 234 -3.13 16.78 -6.29
N GLY A 235 -4.46 16.72 -6.33
CA GLY A 235 -5.28 17.86 -6.70
C GLY A 235 -6.55 17.41 -7.41
N ILE A 236 -6.98 18.16 -8.42
CA ILE A 236 -8.10 17.78 -9.30
C ILE A 236 -7.60 17.38 -10.69
N VAL A 237 -8.33 16.44 -11.30
CA VAL A 237 -8.19 16.06 -12.72
C VAL A 237 -9.48 16.33 -13.47
N MET A 238 -9.37 16.45 -14.80
CA MET A 238 -10.52 16.46 -15.70
C MET A 238 -10.99 15.02 -15.96
N ALA A 239 -12.18 14.66 -15.49
CA ALA A 239 -12.80 13.34 -15.63
C ALA A 239 -14.01 13.41 -16.57
N GLY A 240 -13.75 13.80 -17.82
CA GLY A 240 -14.74 14.04 -18.86
C GLY A 240 -15.03 15.53 -19.13
N VAL A 241 -15.89 15.81 -20.10
CA VAL A 241 -16.14 17.18 -20.59
C VAL A 241 -16.61 18.09 -19.45
N LYS A 242 -15.73 19.00 -19.02
CA LYS A 242 -15.95 19.98 -17.94
C LYS A 242 -16.34 19.36 -16.59
N ARG A 243 -15.92 18.13 -16.33
CA ARG A 243 -16.10 17.48 -15.03
C ARG A 243 -14.75 17.39 -14.34
N TYR A 244 -14.68 17.86 -13.10
CA TYR A 244 -13.48 17.80 -12.29
C TYR A 244 -13.74 16.91 -11.08
N THR A 245 -12.74 16.13 -10.72
CA THR A 245 -12.78 15.28 -9.54
C THR A 245 -11.45 15.36 -8.82
N VAL A 246 -11.49 15.22 -7.49
CA VAL A 246 -10.27 15.10 -6.69
C VAL A 246 -9.59 13.78 -7.01
N LEU A 247 -8.30 13.84 -7.29
CA LEU A 247 -7.43 12.68 -7.41
C LEU A 247 -6.43 12.70 -6.26
N GLY A 248 -6.71 11.87 -5.26
CA GLY A 248 -5.90 11.76 -4.06
C GLY A 248 -4.69 10.82 -4.23
N TRP A 249 -4.15 10.38 -3.09
CA TRP A 249 -3.28 9.22 -2.99
C TRP A 249 -1.88 9.33 -3.64
N ASN A 250 -1.32 10.54 -3.67
CA ASN A 250 0.12 10.72 -3.91
C ASN A 250 0.95 9.97 -2.84
N VAL A 251 2.23 9.76 -3.14
CA VAL A 251 3.15 9.03 -2.25
C VAL A 251 3.75 9.97 -1.20
N TRP A 252 2.88 10.55 -0.38
CA TRP A 252 3.32 11.39 0.74
C TRP A 252 3.97 10.57 1.85
N LEU A 253 5.12 11.03 2.33
CA LEU A 253 5.93 10.35 3.33
C LEU A 253 5.74 10.99 4.71
N PRO A 254 5.06 10.32 5.65
CA PRO A 254 4.87 10.85 6.99
C PRO A 254 6.19 11.00 7.71
N GLY A 255 6.34 12.10 8.42
CA GLY A 255 7.56 12.42 9.15
C GLY A 255 8.68 12.99 8.28
N TYR A 256 8.46 13.27 6.99
CA TYR A 256 9.51 13.77 6.09
C TYR A 256 10.22 15.02 6.62
N SER A 257 9.47 15.97 7.17
CA SER A 257 9.98 17.22 7.74
C SER A 257 10.10 17.20 9.28
N GLY A 258 9.84 16.05 9.93
CA GLY A 258 9.84 15.92 11.39
C GLY A 258 8.65 15.12 11.92
N PHE A 259 8.74 14.65 13.17
CA PHE A 259 7.75 13.75 13.79
C PHE A 259 6.70 14.45 14.68
N ASP A 260 6.76 15.78 14.75
CA ASP A 260 5.69 16.58 15.35
C ASP A 260 4.56 16.78 14.34
N ILE A 261 3.81 15.71 14.13
CA ILE A 261 2.71 15.61 13.17
C ILE A 261 1.45 15.14 13.89
N ASP A 262 0.30 15.36 13.26
CA ASP A 262 -0.98 14.96 13.84
C ASP A 262 -1.16 13.44 13.91
N GLU A 263 -2.23 13.00 14.59
CA GLU A 263 -2.53 11.57 14.75
C GLU A 263 -2.73 10.85 13.41
N PHE A 264 -3.36 11.51 12.43
CA PHE A 264 -3.62 10.95 11.12
C PHE A 264 -2.33 10.70 10.34
N HIS A 265 -1.32 11.56 10.45
CA HIS A 265 -0.03 11.27 9.82
C HIS A 265 0.81 10.27 10.62
N LYS A 266 0.68 10.19 11.94
CA LYS A 266 1.38 9.17 12.77
C LYS A 266 0.99 7.74 12.40
N GLN A 267 -0.31 7.46 12.20
CA GLN A 267 -0.79 6.13 11.77
C GLN A 267 -0.23 5.68 10.42
N ASN A 268 0.24 6.61 9.59
CA ASN A 268 0.79 6.32 8.27
C ASN A 268 2.27 5.91 8.29
N ILE A 269 3.00 6.15 9.38
CA ILE A 269 4.47 5.93 9.42
C ILE A 269 4.83 4.48 9.14
N ILE A 270 4.32 3.55 9.94
CA ILE A 270 4.65 2.13 9.82
C ILE A 270 4.22 1.56 8.45
N PRO A 271 2.96 1.69 7.98
CA PRO A 271 2.56 1.14 6.70
C PRO A 271 3.38 1.73 5.55
N ARG A 272 3.67 3.04 5.55
CA ARG A 272 4.51 3.64 4.51
C ARG A 272 5.93 3.07 4.53
N MET A 273 6.53 2.91 5.71
CA MET A 273 7.85 2.28 5.82
C MET A 273 7.82 0.82 5.36
N ILE A 274 6.76 0.06 5.63
CA ILE A 274 6.61 -1.32 5.15
C ILE A 274 6.55 -1.35 3.62
N LEU A 275 5.78 -0.46 3.00
CA LEU A 275 5.68 -0.35 1.54
C LEU A 275 7.00 0.10 0.88
N MET A 276 7.77 0.96 1.55
CA MET A 276 9.04 1.48 1.03
C MET A 276 10.24 0.58 1.34
N LYS A 277 10.11 -0.33 2.33
CA LYS A 277 11.17 -1.23 2.78
C LYS A 277 11.85 -1.99 1.62
N PRO A 278 11.15 -2.56 0.62
CA PRO A 278 11.78 -3.39 -0.41
C PRO A 278 12.87 -2.67 -1.22
N PHE A 279 12.80 -1.34 -1.34
CA PHE A 279 13.67 -0.55 -2.20
C PHE A 279 14.93 -0.11 -1.47
N LYS A 280 16.11 -0.46 -2.01
CA LYS A 280 17.39 -0.13 -1.37
C LYS A 280 17.55 1.38 -1.18
N VAL A 281 17.23 2.15 -2.22
CA VAL A 281 17.33 3.62 -2.18
C VAL A 281 16.45 4.24 -1.10
N ALA A 282 15.28 3.65 -0.83
CA ALA A 282 14.42 4.07 0.28
C ALA A 282 15.08 3.78 1.63
N ARG A 283 15.57 2.55 1.85
CA ARG A 283 16.26 2.16 3.11
C ARG A 283 17.48 3.04 3.39
N GLU A 284 18.17 3.50 2.36
CA GLU A 284 19.35 4.35 2.47
C GLU A 284 19.02 5.85 2.66
N SER A 285 17.78 6.25 2.37
CA SER A 285 17.32 7.65 2.47
C SER A 285 17.34 8.20 3.90
N LYS A 286 17.43 9.53 4.00
CA LYS A 286 17.33 10.25 5.28
C LYS A 286 15.98 10.01 5.95
N TRP A 287 14.89 9.99 5.17
CA TRP A 287 13.54 9.76 5.68
C TRP A 287 13.43 8.40 6.36
N TYR A 288 13.79 7.31 5.67
CA TYR A 288 13.63 5.95 6.22
C TYR A 288 14.48 5.73 7.48
N LYS A 289 15.74 6.18 7.45
CA LYS A 289 16.64 6.13 8.63
C LYS A 289 16.12 6.99 9.78
N GLY A 290 15.56 8.16 9.47
CA GLY A 290 14.90 9.02 10.45
C GLY A 290 13.71 8.34 11.12
N CYS A 291 12.84 7.71 10.33
CA CYS A 291 11.68 6.99 10.85
C CYS A 291 12.08 5.76 11.67
N LEU A 292 13.08 4.98 11.23
CA LEU A 292 13.62 3.88 12.04
C LEU A 292 14.17 4.38 13.38
N LYS A 293 14.98 5.46 13.36
CA LYS A 293 15.53 6.05 14.59
C LYS A 293 14.42 6.55 15.52
N HIS A 294 13.34 7.10 14.98
CA HIS A 294 12.18 7.51 15.75
C HIS A 294 11.48 6.31 16.39
N LEU A 295 11.20 5.26 15.62
CA LEU A 295 10.54 4.05 16.13
C LEU A 295 11.40 3.30 17.18
N GLU A 296 12.73 3.35 17.07
CA GLU A 296 13.65 2.77 18.06
C GLU A 296 13.52 3.40 19.46
N GLN A 297 12.97 4.61 19.59
CA GLN A 297 12.73 5.24 20.89
C GLN A 297 11.67 4.52 21.72
N PHE A 298 10.83 3.69 21.08
CA PHE A 298 9.78 2.92 21.76
C PHE A 298 10.24 1.54 22.26
N LYS A 299 11.54 1.23 22.10
CA LYS A 299 12.13 -0.01 22.60
C LYS A 299 12.11 -0.06 24.13
N GLN A 300 11.64 -1.18 24.68
CA GLN A 300 11.57 -1.45 26.10
C GLN A 300 12.88 -2.06 26.63
N LYS A 301 13.04 -2.08 27.96
CA LYS A 301 14.24 -2.63 28.62
C LYS A 301 14.49 -4.11 28.29
N ASP A 302 13.42 -4.88 28.09
CA ASP A 302 13.48 -6.29 27.70
C ASP A 302 13.73 -6.50 26.20
N GLY A 303 13.87 -5.42 25.41
CA GLY A 303 14.11 -5.46 23.98
C GLY A 303 12.87 -5.53 23.09
N THR A 304 11.66 -5.71 23.66
CA THR A 304 10.40 -5.56 22.91
C THR A 304 10.16 -4.10 22.51
N TYR A 305 9.15 -3.85 21.68
CA TYR A 305 8.72 -2.50 21.31
C TYR A 305 7.30 -2.26 21.80
N LEU A 306 7.01 -1.02 22.19
CA LEU A 306 5.66 -0.61 22.57
C LEU A 306 5.34 0.74 21.94
N PHE A 307 4.77 0.69 20.73
CA PHE A 307 4.38 1.90 20.02
C PHE A 307 3.16 2.56 20.67
N PRO A 308 3.04 3.90 20.58
CA PRO A 308 1.79 4.58 20.88
C PRO A 308 0.65 4.05 19.98
N LYS A 309 -0.59 4.07 20.50
CA LYS A 309 -1.74 3.43 19.84
C LYS A 309 -2.03 4.02 18.46
N GLU A 310 -1.73 5.30 18.27
CA GLU A 310 -1.92 6.00 17.01
C GLU A 310 -1.05 5.44 15.87
N TYR A 311 0.05 4.74 16.14
CA TYR A 311 0.88 4.13 15.09
C TYR A 311 0.32 2.80 14.57
N LEU A 312 -0.57 2.17 15.35
CA LEU A 312 -1.12 0.84 15.10
C LEU A 312 -2.65 0.88 15.12
N LYS A 313 -3.25 1.79 14.35
CA LYS A 313 -4.71 1.93 14.31
C LYS A 313 -5.37 0.73 13.64
N GLU A 314 -6.49 0.26 14.20
CA GLU A 314 -7.48 -0.54 13.46
C GLU A 314 -8.79 0.22 13.55
N LYS A 315 -9.35 0.55 12.41
CA LYS A 315 -10.62 1.23 12.29
C LYS A 315 -11.37 0.62 11.12
N ASN A 316 -12.50 0.00 11.43
CA ASN A 316 -13.45 -0.46 10.43
C ASN A 316 -13.92 0.72 9.56
N ASN A 317 -14.20 0.42 8.31
CA ASN A 317 -14.65 1.38 7.31
C ASN A 317 -13.68 2.57 7.19
N SER A 318 -12.41 2.28 6.97
CA SER A 318 -11.39 3.25 6.61
C SER A 318 -10.50 2.76 5.48
N TYR A 319 -9.71 3.65 4.90
CA TYR A 319 -8.80 3.34 3.79
C TYR A 319 -7.55 2.62 4.28
N PHE A 320 -7.22 1.48 3.68
CA PHE A 320 -6.03 0.70 3.99
C PHE A 320 -4.74 1.50 3.91
N ILE A 321 -4.56 2.26 2.84
CA ILE A 321 -3.32 3.00 2.64
C ILE A 321 -3.12 4.12 3.68
N THR A 322 -4.15 4.45 4.48
CA THR A 322 -4.04 5.44 5.58
C THR A 322 -3.52 4.84 6.89
N GLY A 323 -3.14 3.57 6.92
CA GLY A 323 -2.69 2.90 8.14
C GLY A 323 -3.80 2.58 9.15
N SER A 324 -5.05 2.55 8.68
CA SER A 324 -6.20 2.28 9.53
C SER A 324 -6.48 0.78 9.73
N HIS A 325 -5.71 -0.13 9.14
CA HIS A 325 -5.91 -1.58 9.20
C HIS A 325 -4.66 -2.35 9.67
N MET A 326 -3.91 -1.80 10.63
CA MET A 326 -2.60 -2.33 11.07
C MET A 326 -2.66 -3.51 12.05
N GLY A 327 -3.83 -3.85 12.59
CA GLY A 327 -3.95 -4.87 13.64
C GLY A 327 -3.65 -6.29 13.13
N LEU A 328 -2.96 -7.10 13.93
CA LEU A 328 -2.56 -8.47 13.59
C LEU A 328 -3.27 -9.52 14.44
N GLY A 329 -4.45 -9.19 14.98
CA GLY A 329 -5.26 -10.19 15.71
C GLY A 329 -5.27 -10.00 17.21
N GLU A 330 -4.27 -9.30 17.74
CA GLU A 330 -4.07 -9.14 19.17
C GLU A 330 -5.15 -8.28 19.85
N ASN A 331 -5.32 -8.49 21.15
CA ASN A 331 -6.12 -7.61 21.99
C ASN A 331 -5.35 -6.33 22.33
N ARG A 332 -5.41 -5.32 21.46
CA ARG A 332 -4.70 -4.04 21.65
C ARG A 332 -5.25 -3.16 22.78
N ARG A 333 -6.28 -3.62 23.52
CA ARG A 333 -6.67 -3.01 24.80
C ARG A 333 -5.72 -3.42 25.92
N SER A 334 -5.08 -4.59 25.81
CA SER A 334 -4.00 -4.99 26.71
C SER A 334 -2.68 -4.40 26.24
N LYS A 335 -1.79 -4.15 27.21
CA LYS A 335 -0.43 -3.69 26.93
C LYS A 335 0.35 -4.76 26.15
N ASP A 336 0.13 -6.03 26.48
CA ASP A 336 0.84 -7.16 25.86
C ASP A 336 0.47 -7.32 24.39
N GLY A 337 -0.81 -7.21 24.04
CA GLY A 337 -1.25 -7.27 22.65
C GLY A 337 -0.66 -6.14 21.80
N LEU A 338 -0.55 -4.94 22.37
CA LEU A 338 0.10 -3.81 21.69
C LEU A 338 1.62 -4.02 21.56
N ALA A 339 2.27 -4.61 22.56
CA ALA A 339 3.69 -4.93 22.53
C ALA A 339 4.01 -6.00 21.47
N LEU A 340 3.16 -7.02 21.33
CA LEU A 340 3.28 -8.06 20.30
C LEU A 340 3.24 -7.46 18.88
N GLU A 341 2.22 -6.66 18.56
CA GLU A 341 2.10 -6.02 17.24
C GLU A 341 3.25 -5.03 16.98
N SER A 342 3.59 -4.20 17.98
CA SER A 342 4.69 -3.24 17.86
C SER A 342 6.03 -3.93 17.57
N THR A 343 6.31 -4.99 18.33
CA THR A 343 7.54 -5.78 18.17
C THR A 343 7.58 -6.48 16.81
N PHE A 344 6.46 -7.09 16.38
CA PHE A 344 6.38 -7.70 15.07
C PHE A 344 6.68 -6.71 13.94
N TRP A 345 6.00 -5.55 13.94
CA TRP A 345 6.21 -4.54 12.90
C TRP A 345 7.63 -3.99 12.91
N MET A 346 8.22 -3.78 14.09
CA MET A 346 9.60 -3.31 14.18
C MET A 346 10.59 -4.34 13.64
N LEU A 347 10.46 -5.61 14.02
CA LEU A 347 11.32 -6.66 13.44
C LEU A 347 11.14 -6.76 11.93
N LYS A 348 9.91 -6.58 11.42
CA LYS A 348 9.67 -6.57 9.98
C LYS A 348 10.39 -5.42 9.27
N LEU A 349 10.52 -4.26 9.91
CA LEU A 349 11.27 -3.12 9.37
C LEU A 349 12.80 -3.29 9.48
N LEU A 350 13.28 -4.03 10.48
CA LEU A 350 14.72 -4.27 10.71
C LEU A 350 15.31 -5.42 9.87
N GLU A 351 14.47 -6.32 9.37
CA GLU A 351 14.89 -7.38 8.43
C GLU A 351 15.46 -6.75 7.14
N LYS A 352 16.61 -7.25 6.66
CA LYS A 352 17.40 -6.63 5.59
C LYS A 352 16.88 -6.87 4.17
#